data_AF-A0A1B6G563-F1
#
_entry.id   AF-A0A1B6G563-F1
#
_cell.length_a   1.000
_cell.length_b   1.000
_cell.length_c   1.000
_cell.angle_alpha   90.00
_cell.angle_beta   90.00
_cell.angle_gamma   90.00
#
_symmetry.space_group_name_H-M   'P 1'
#
loop_
_entity.id
_entity.type
_entity.pdbx_description
1 polymer ?
#
loop_
_entity_poly.entity_id
_entity_poly.type
_entity_poly.pdbx_seq_one_letter_code
_entity_poly.pdbx_strand_id
1 'polypeptide(L)'
;YRDTEQADTWMAKQEAFLSNEDLGDSLDSVEALIKKHEDFERSLAAQEDKIKLLDEMGSKLISVQHFAGDDVAQRKAMLLERRAALKEKLEHRRQMLEAAYR
;
A
#
# COMPACT_ATOMS: atom_id res chain seq x y z
N TYR A 1 14.85 -8.58 9.35
CA TYR A 1 15.23 -7.17 9.12
C TYR A 1 15.23 -6.77 7.65
N ARG A 2 15.81 -7.57 6.74
CA ARG A 2 15.85 -7.23 5.30
C ARG A 2 14.46 -7.20 4.63
N ASP A 3 13.57 -8.11 5.03
CA ASP A 3 12.23 -8.22 4.44
C ASP A 3 11.30 -7.09 4.90
N THR A 4 11.46 -6.62 6.14
CA THR A 4 10.70 -5.48 6.68
C THR A 4 11.10 -4.16 6.03
N GLU A 5 12.40 -3.91 5.82
CA GLU A 5 12.87 -2.73 5.08
C GLU A 5 12.41 -2.71 3.62
N GLN A 6 12.32 -3.88 2.99
CA GLN A 6 11.86 -4.01 1.62
C GLN A 6 10.36 -3.67 1.50
N ALA A 7 9.55 -4.09 2.48
CA ALA A 7 8.15 -3.69 2.56
C ALA A 7 7.99 -2.18 2.84
N ASP A 8 8.78 -1.60 3.74
CA ASP A 8 8.75 -0.17 4.05
C ASP A 8 9.11 0.71 2.84
N THR A 9 10.17 0.32 2.12
CA THR A 9 10.61 1.01 0.90
C THR A 9 9.53 0.93 -0.18
N TRP A 10 8.90 -0.23 -0.31
CA TRP A 10 7.82 -0.42 -1.28
C TRP A 10 6.58 0.42 -0.93
N MET A 11 6.17 0.43 0.34
CA MET A 11 5.06 1.26 0.83
C MET A 11 5.32 2.74 0.59
N ALA A 12 6.54 3.23 0.84
CA ALA A 12 6.90 4.63 0.59
C ALA A 12 6.76 5.00 -0.90
N LYS A 13 7.12 4.09 -1.81
CA LYS A 13 6.92 4.29 -3.25
C LYS A 13 5.44 4.34 -3.62
N GLN A 14 4.60 3.51 -3.00
CA GLN A 14 3.16 3.50 -3.24
C GLN A 14 2.50 4.80 -2.75
N GLU A 15 2.87 5.27 -1.56
CA GLU A 15 2.39 6.54 -1.00
C GLU A 15 2.79 7.73 -1.87
N ALA A 16 4.04 7.75 -2.36
CA ALA A 16 4.51 8.80 -3.27
C ALA A 16 3.74 8.80 -4.60
N PHE A 17 3.39 7.62 -5.13
CA PHE A 17 2.58 7.50 -6.33
C PHE A 17 1.17 8.07 -6.13
N LEU A 18 0.53 7.76 -4.99
CA LEU A 18 -0.80 8.25 -4.67
C LEU A 18 -0.84 9.72 -4.26
N SER A 19 0.30 10.33 -3.93
CA SER A 19 0.38 11.76 -3.62
C SER A 19 0.07 12.66 -4.82
N ASN A 20 0.09 12.14 -6.05
CA ASN A 20 -0.21 12.93 -7.24
C ASN A 20 -1.71 12.88 -7.56
N GLU A 21 -2.50 13.83 -7.06
CA GLU A 21 -3.98 13.88 -7.20
C GLU A 21 -4.50 14.37 -8.57
N ASP A 22 -3.64 14.41 -9.60
CA ASP A 22 -4.06 14.79 -10.95
C ASP A 22 -5.15 13.86 -11.52
N LEU A 23 -6.23 14.47 -12.04
CA LEU A 23 -7.39 13.79 -12.62
C LEU A 23 -7.44 13.88 -14.14
N GLY A 24 -6.47 14.54 -14.79
CA GLY A 24 -6.50 14.83 -16.21
C GLY A 24 -7.47 15.96 -16.59
N ASP A 25 -7.33 16.48 -17.81
CA ASP A 25 -8.10 17.61 -18.36
C ASP A 25 -9.03 17.19 -19.53
N SER A 26 -9.01 15.92 -19.90
CA SER A 26 -9.74 15.35 -21.03
C SER A 26 -10.21 13.93 -20.75
N LEU A 27 -11.28 13.49 -21.42
CA LEU A 27 -11.84 12.15 -21.24
C LEU A 27 -10.78 11.05 -21.48
N ASP A 28 -9.96 11.21 -22.52
CA ASP A 28 -8.88 10.27 -22.84
C ASP A 28 -7.81 10.20 -21.73
N SER A 29 -7.49 11.35 -21.11
CA SER A 29 -6.55 11.41 -19.99
C SER A 29 -7.12 10.76 -18.72
N VAL A 30 -8.42 10.95 -18.44
CA VAL A 30 -9.13 10.32 -17.32
C VAL A 30 -9.16 8.79 -17.51
N GLU A 31 -9.46 8.31 -18.72
CA GLU A 31 -9.48 6.87 -19.04
C GLU A 31 -8.09 6.24 -18.85
N ALA A 32 -7.03 6.91 -19.30
CA ALA A 32 -5.66 6.46 -19.08
C ALA A 32 -5.29 6.41 -17.59
N LEU A 33 -5.76 7.37 -16.79
CA LEU A 33 -5.56 7.41 -15.35
C LEU A 33 -6.35 6.30 -14.63
N ILE A 34 -7.57 5.99 -15.06
CA ILE A 34 -8.36 4.86 -14.56
C ILE A 34 -7.61 3.54 -14.81
N LYS A 35 -7.17 3.30 -16.04
CA LYS A 35 -6.44 2.07 -16.37
C LYS A 35 -5.15 1.92 -15.55
N LYS A 36 -4.40 3.02 -15.39
CA LYS A 36 -3.20 3.05 -14.56
C LYS A 36 -3.52 2.76 -13.08
N HIS A 37 -4.66 3.24 -12.60
CA HIS A 37 -5.14 2.96 -11.25
C HIS A 37 -5.49 1.47 -11.07
N GLU A 38 -6.22 0.87 -12.01
CA GLU A 38 -6.54 -0.56 -11.96
C GLU A 38 -5.26 -1.44 -11.98
N ASP A 39 -4.28 -1.10 -12.80
CA ASP A 39 -2.99 -1.80 -12.84
C ASP A 39 -2.24 -1.71 -11.50
N PHE A 40 -2.36 -0.54 -10.84
CA PHE A 40 -1.79 -0.32 -9.52
C PHE A 40 -2.51 -1.15 -8.45
N GLU A 41 -3.85 -1.20 -8.45
CA GLU A 41 -4.63 -2.02 -7.52
C GLU A 41 -4.29 -3.51 -7.67
N ARG A 42 -4.14 -4.00 -8.90
CA ARG A 42 -3.70 -5.39 -9.16
C ARG A 42 -2.31 -5.66 -8.60
N SER A 43 -1.39 -4.72 -8.80
CA SER A 43 -0.04 -4.80 -8.26
C SER A 43 -0.03 -4.80 -6.72
N LEU A 44 -0.93 -4.02 -6.12
CA LEU A 44 -1.14 -3.99 -4.67
C LEU A 44 -1.67 -5.32 -4.16
N ALA A 45 -2.69 -5.89 -4.82
CA ALA A 45 -3.27 -7.17 -4.47
C ALA A 45 -2.25 -8.30 -4.54
N ALA A 46 -1.35 -8.31 -5.54
CA ALA A 46 -0.26 -9.29 -5.61
C ALA A 46 0.75 -9.16 -4.45
N GLN A 47 0.84 -7.99 -3.84
CA GLN A 47 1.77 -7.73 -2.73
C GLN A 47 1.15 -7.91 -1.33
N GLU A 48 -0.18 -8.01 -1.24
CA GLU A 48 -0.89 -8.36 0.00
C GLU A 48 -0.34 -9.63 0.64
N ASP A 49 -0.03 -10.64 -0.18
CA ASP A 49 0.47 -11.92 0.31
C ASP A 49 1.86 -11.79 0.97
N LYS A 50 2.70 -10.86 0.48
CA LYS A 50 3.99 -10.56 1.11
C LYS A 50 3.82 -9.84 2.44
N ILE A 51 2.86 -8.91 2.53
CA ILE A 51 2.55 -8.22 3.78
C ILE A 51 2.01 -9.21 4.81
N LYS A 52 1.13 -10.13 4.42
CA LYS A 52 0.64 -11.20 5.30
C LYS A 52 1.76 -12.11 5.78
N LEU A 53 2.66 -12.52 4.89
CA LEU A 53 3.81 -13.35 5.27
C LEU A 53 4.72 -12.64 6.29
N LEU A 54 4.98 -11.35 6.08
CA LEU A 54 5.74 -10.53 7.03
C LEU A 54 5.03 -10.40 8.38
N ASP A 55 3.71 -10.28 8.37
CA ASP A 55 2.88 -10.23 9.56
C ASP A 55 2.97 -11.52 10.38
N GLU A 56 2.89 -12.68 9.72
CA GLU A 56 3.03 -14.00 10.34
C GLU A 56 4.44 -14.22 10.90
N MET A 57 5.47 -13.88 10.13
CA MET A 57 6.87 -13.98 10.57
C MET A 57 7.15 -13.06 11.77
N GLY A 58 6.65 -11.82 11.74
CA GLY A 58 6.76 -10.88 12.86
C GLY A 58 6.07 -11.41 14.11
N SER A 59 4.86 -11.96 13.97
CA SER A 59 4.10 -12.54 15.08
C SER A 59 4.83 -13.73 15.71
N LYS A 60 5.47 -14.57 14.89
CA LYS A 60 6.26 -15.72 15.36
C LYS A 60 7.53 -15.29 16.11
N LEU A 61 8.19 -14.22 15.67
CA LEU A 61 9.35 -13.65 16.38
C LEU A 61 8.97 -13.06 17.74
N ILE A 62 7.80 -12.42 17.82
CA ILE A 62 7.25 -11.90 19.09
C ILE A 62 6.91 -13.06 20.04
N SER A 63 6.31 -14.15 19.54
CA SER A 63 5.87 -15.26 20.40
C SER A 63 7.03 -16.04 21.04
N VAL A 64 8.22 -16.01 20.44
CA VAL A 64 9.43 -16.65 21.01
C VAL A 64 10.22 -15.73 21.95
N GLN A 65 9.63 -14.59 22.36
CA GLN A 65 10.28 -13.55 23.19
C GLN A 65 11.67 -13.17 22.69
N HIS A 66 11.79 -12.98 21.37
CA HIS A 66 13.03 -12.52 20.78
C HIS A 66 13.39 -11.14 21.35
N PHE A 67 14.68 -10.86 21.58
CA PHE A 67 15.15 -9.58 22.15
C PHE A 67 14.74 -8.33 21.33
N ALA A 68 14.35 -8.54 20.07
CA ALA A 68 13.85 -7.52 19.16
C ALA A 68 12.33 -7.58 18.93
N GLY A 69 11.59 -8.30 19.78
CA GLY A 69 10.15 -8.48 19.65
C GLY A 69 9.39 -7.15 19.63
N ASP A 70 9.79 -6.20 20.49
CA ASP A 70 9.17 -4.87 20.57
C ASP A 70 9.41 -4.05 19.29
N ASP A 71 10.64 -4.02 18.78
CA ASP A 71 10.97 -3.36 17.51
C ASP A 71 10.19 -3.95 16.33
N VAL A 72 10.06 -5.29 16.30
CA VAL A 72 9.31 -6.01 15.26
C VAL A 72 7.81 -5.71 15.38
N ALA A 73 7.26 -5.65 16.59
CA ALA A 73 5.87 -5.31 16.84
C ALA A 73 5.55 -3.88 16.39
N GLN A 74 6.42 -2.92 16.71
CA GLN A 74 6.25 -1.52 16.31
C GLN A 74 6.30 -1.37 14.78
N ARG A 75 7.29 -2.00 14.11
CA ARG A 75 7.38 -1.97 12.64
C ARG A 75 6.18 -2.63 11.97
N LYS A 76 5.70 -3.75 12.50
CA LYS A 76 4.48 -4.43 12.02
C LYS A 76 3.26 -3.51 12.15
N ALA A 77 3.08 -2.85 13.30
CA ALA A 77 1.98 -1.93 13.51
C ALA A 77 2.00 -0.76 12.51
N MET A 78 3.17 -0.14 12.31
CA MET A 78 3.34 0.94 11.33
C MET A 78 3.03 0.48 9.90
N LEU A 79 3.48 -0.72 9.50
CA LEU A 79 3.20 -1.28 8.18
C LEU A 79 1.70 -1.49 7.95
N LEU A 80 0.98 -2.00 8.96
CA LEU A 80 -0.47 -2.22 8.88
C LEU A 80 -1.26 -0.91 8.80
N GLU A 81 -0.87 0.10 9.57
CA GLU A 81 -1.47 1.44 9.53
C GLU A 81 -1.28 2.08 8.15
N ARG A 82 -0.04 2.07 7.63
CA ARG A 82 0.24 2.60 6.28
C ARG A 82 -0.55 1.86 5.21
N ARG A 83 -0.70 0.53 5.33
CA ARG A 83 -1.54 -0.26 4.41
C ARG A 83 -3.01 0.16 4.47
N ALA A 84 -3.56 0.41 5.65
CA ALA A 84 -4.94 0.87 5.79
C ALA A 84 -5.14 2.25 5.13
N ALA A 85 -4.25 3.19 5.42
CA ALA A 85 -4.28 4.53 4.81
C ALA A 85 -4.13 4.49 3.28
N LEU A 86 -3.29 3.58 2.76
CA LEU A 86 -3.11 3.41 1.32
C LEU A 86 -4.40 2.92 0.64
N LYS A 87 -5.11 1.96 1.26
CA LYS A 87 -6.40 1.47 0.73
C LYS A 87 -7.47 2.57 0.71
N GLU A 88 -7.54 3.38 1.76
CA GLU A 88 -8.47 4.49 1.82
C GLU A 88 -8.19 5.53 0.72
N LYS A 89 -6.92 5.88 0.51
CA LYS A 89 -6.51 6.78 -0.58
C LYS A 89 -6.82 6.22 -1.96
N LEU A 90 -6.68 4.91 -2.15
CA LEU A 90 -7.02 4.26 -3.43
C LEU A 90 -8.50 4.38 -3.72
N GLU A 91 -9.34 4.00 -2.75
CA GLU A 91 -10.79 4.08 -2.89
C GLU A 91 -11.25 5.52 -3.17
N HIS A 92 -10.69 6.50 -2.45
CA HIS A 92 -10.98 7.91 -2.71
C HIS A 92 -10.58 8.33 -4.12
N ARG A 93 -9.37 7.97 -4.58
CA ARG A 93 -8.90 8.29 -5.93
C ARG A 93 -9.77 7.65 -7.01
N ARG A 94 -10.18 6.39 -6.81
CA ARG A 94 -11.10 5.69 -7.71
C ARG A 94 -12.41 6.45 -7.86
N GLN A 95 -13.03 6.85 -6.76
CA GLN A 95 -14.27 7.62 -6.78
C GLN A 95 -14.12 8.95 -7.53
N MET A 96 -12.98 9.65 -7.34
CA MET A 96 -12.70 10.90 -8.05
C MET A 96 -12.52 10.69 -9.57
N LEU A 97 -11.80 9.64 -9.98
CA LEU A 97 -11.61 9.32 -11.40
C LEU A 97 -12.92 8.88 -12.07
N GLU A 98 -13.72 8.05 -11.40
CA GLU A 98 -15.04 7.64 -11.89
C GLU A 98 -16.01 8.82 -11.99
N ALA A 99 -15.93 9.79 -11.07
CA ALA A 99 -16.72 11.02 -11.14
C ALA A 99 -16.28 11.95 -12.28
N ALA A 100 -14.97 12.05 -12.54
CA ALA A 100 -14.42 12.87 -13.63
C ALA A 100 -14.69 12.29 -15.03
N TYR A 101 -14.97 10.99 -15.13
CA TYR A 101 -15.29 10.30 -16.39
C TYR A 101 -16.77 10.40 -16.80
N ARG A 102 -17.66 10.83 -15.90
CA ARG A 102 -19.10 10.98 -16.17
C ARG A 102 -19.44 12.31 -16.85
#